data_AF-A0A480A2W4-F1
#
_entry.id   AF-A0A480A2W4-F1
#
_cell.length_a   1.000
_cell.length_b   1.000
_cell.length_c   1.000
_cell.angle_alpha   90.00
_cell.angle_beta   90.00
_cell.angle_gamma   90.00
#
_symmetry.space_group_name_H-M   'P 1'
#
loop_
_entity.id
_entity.type
_entity.pdbx_description
1 polymer ?
#
loop_
_entity_poly.entity_id
_entity_poly.type
_entity_poly.pdbx_seq_one_letter_code
_entity_poly.pdbx_strand_id
1 'polypeptide(L)'
;MPSKSGLDLNTTSWAVESRQTSQDLTSPLDISLPGGGSSAPSPADSLLPQMPSDLPTNNLPTLPPLSANPNPNPYLTSAAIVPDFNGDGKTDKMWVNVQTGEILVRLMNGTTVIEQASLGTYDLSTWSYKTADFNSDNKTDFLLRNEQTGENVVVLMDGTRVASFLTLDRVDPGWKAEIGDFNGDRKTDIFWRNNTTGQNAIWQMDGTTVVSATVLETTDVALTATIVDFDGNGRSDIFWRNTTTGENTAWFMDGSEATKYNLQSQDVSWGYSLGDFNGDLKTDILWRNTATGENKIWTMNGIFVTEGVVKSLGEGWTAKIGDFNTDGKTDIFWHNATTGENTAWLMDGTSISSEAFLPSNTPGYTASLGDFNGDGKTDVYWRDQQTGADKIWTMDGTIATETAIADADKLTPEWYTA
;
A
#
# COMPACT_ATOMS: atom_id res chain seq x y z
N MET A 1 56.48 -24.03 7.59
CA MET A 1 55.70 -25.17 7.05
C MET A 1 54.58 -25.48 8.03
N PRO A 2 53.35 -25.85 7.63
CA PRO A 2 52.45 -25.44 6.51
C PRO A 2 51.26 -24.61 7.08
N SER A 3 50.45 -23.78 6.39
CA SER A 3 49.62 -23.83 5.16
C SER A 3 48.34 -24.71 5.22
N LYS A 4 47.16 -24.06 5.09
CA LYS A 4 45.99 -24.35 4.23
C LYS A 4 44.86 -23.38 4.64
N SER A 5 44.46 -22.35 3.87
CA SER A 5 43.65 -22.34 2.63
C SER A 5 42.30 -23.05 2.80
N GLY A 6 41.13 -22.53 2.42
CA GLY A 6 40.75 -21.33 1.69
C GLY A 6 39.25 -21.45 1.37
N LEU A 7 38.54 -20.32 1.36
CA LEU A 7 37.25 -20.18 0.71
C LEU A 7 37.26 -18.80 0.07
N ASP A 8 37.74 -18.78 -1.17
CA ASP A 8 37.67 -17.64 -2.07
C ASP A 8 36.28 -17.75 -2.75
N LEU A 9 35.32 -16.92 -2.32
CA LEU A 9 33.99 -16.86 -2.92
C LEU A 9 34.08 -16.00 -4.18
N ASN A 10 34.52 -16.64 -5.27
CA ASN A 10 34.54 -16.04 -6.58
C ASN A 10 33.11 -15.99 -7.16
N THR A 11 32.44 -14.85 -7.03
CA THR A 11 31.08 -14.59 -7.54
C THR A 11 31.03 -14.24 -9.03
N THR A 12 32.17 -14.27 -9.74
CA THR A 12 32.22 -13.93 -11.17
C THR A 12 31.59 -14.99 -12.07
N SER A 13 31.41 -16.24 -11.62
CA SER A 13 30.81 -17.30 -12.44
C SER A 13 29.30 -17.13 -12.67
N TRP A 14 28.55 -16.62 -11.68
CA TRP A 14 27.11 -16.42 -11.82
C TRP A 14 26.75 -15.27 -12.77
N ALA A 15 27.60 -14.24 -12.80
CA ALA A 15 27.46 -13.13 -13.75
C ALA A 15 27.79 -13.53 -15.21
N VAL A 16 28.60 -14.57 -15.41
CA VAL A 16 28.95 -15.09 -16.74
C VAL A 16 27.88 -16.07 -17.27
N GLU A 17 27.32 -16.92 -16.40
CA GLU A 17 26.23 -17.84 -16.77
C GLU A 17 24.95 -17.11 -17.19
N SER A 18 24.60 -16.02 -16.50
CA SER A 18 23.46 -15.17 -16.89
C SER A 18 23.67 -14.52 -18.27
N ARG A 19 24.90 -14.12 -18.59
CA ARG A 19 25.25 -13.49 -19.87
C ARG A 19 25.26 -14.49 -21.04
N GLN A 20 25.70 -15.74 -20.81
CA GLN A 20 25.74 -16.79 -21.84
C GLN A 20 24.33 -17.25 -22.22
N THR A 21 23.44 -17.41 -21.22
CA THR A 21 22.05 -17.84 -21.43
C THR A 21 21.26 -16.82 -22.26
N SER A 22 21.58 -15.52 -22.13
CA SER A 22 20.98 -14.45 -22.93
C SER A 22 21.44 -14.44 -24.40
N GLN A 23 22.62 -14.98 -24.71
CA GLN A 23 23.14 -15.02 -26.09
C GLN A 23 22.55 -16.19 -26.89
N ASP A 24 22.29 -17.33 -26.25
CA ASP A 24 21.77 -18.54 -26.91
C ASP A 24 20.29 -18.42 -27.34
N LEU A 25 19.55 -17.42 -26.83
CA LEU A 25 18.15 -17.15 -27.17
C LEU A 25 17.95 -16.24 -28.40
N THR A 26 19.02 -15.79 -29.06
CA THR A 26 18.93 -14.86 -30.21
C THR A 26 19.08 -15.49 -31.60
N SER A 27 19.00 -16.82 -31.73
CA SER A 27 18.96 -17.46 -33.05
C SER A 27 17.53 -17.50 -33.60
N PRO A 28 17.26 -16.99 -34.81
CA PRO A 28 15.90 -16.85 -35.33
C PRO A 28 15.30 -18.22 -35.70
N LEU A 29 14.14 -18.55 -35.13
CA LEU A 29 13.35 -19.73 -35.47
C LEU A 29 12.56 -19.49 -36.76
N ASP A 30 12.89 -20.29 -37.77
CA ASP A 30 12.26 -20.43 -39.08
C ASP A 30 10.88 -21.13 -38.93
N ILE A 31 9.78 -20.44 -39.25
CA ILE A 31 8.43 -21.00 -39.22
C ILE A 31 7.98 -21.30 -40.65
N SER A 32 8.03 -22.58 -41.02
CA SER A 32 7.26 -23.12 -42.14
C SER A 32 5.97 -23.77 -41.61
N LEU A 33 4.83 -23.25 -42.05
CA LEU A 33 3.50 -23.80 -41.77
C LEU A 33 3.06 -24.75 -42.91
N PRO A 34 2.37 -25.86 -42.59
CA PRO A 34 1.40 -26.43 -43.52
C PRO A 34 0.00 -26.63 -42.92
N GLY A 35 -1.01 -26.23 -43.68
CA GLY A 35 -2.18 -27.07 -43.94
C GLY A 35 -3.45 -26.82 -43.13
N GLY A 36 -4.47 -26.26 -43.79
CA GLY A 36 -5.78 -25.92 -43.24
C GLY A 36 -6.70 -27.09 -42.83
N GLY A 37 -7.73 -26.72 -42.06
CA GLY A 37 -8.89 -27.55 -41.75
C GLY A 37 -9.89 -26.76 -40.88
N SER A 38 -11.05 -26.43 -41.45
CA SER A 38 -12.11 -25.63 -40.83
C SER A 38 -13.01 -26.45 -39.89
N SER A 39 -13.22 -25.98 -38.66
CA SER A 39 -14.45 -26.22 -37.89
C SER A 39 -14.54 -25.24 -36.72
N ALA A 40 -15.66 -24.50 -36.62
CA ALA A 40 -15.96 -23.62 -35.50
C ALA A 40 -16.44 -24.42 -34.26
N PRO A 41 -16.04 -24.09 -33.03
CA PRO A 41 -16.60 -24.71 -31.83
C PRO A 41 -17.68 -23.84 -31.15
N SER A 42 -18.67 -24.53 -30.57
CA SER A 42 -19.77 -24.03 -29.72
C SER A 42 -19.31 -23.53 -28.33
N PRO A 43 -20.13 -22.75 -27.60
CA PRO A 43 -19.77 -22.21 -26.29
C PRO A 43 -20.12 -23.20 -25.19
N ALA A 44 -19.20 -24.11 -24.87
CA ALA A 44 -19.18 -24.87 -23.61
C ALA A 44 -17.86 -25.61 -23.48
N ASP A 45 -16.82 -24.92 -23.00
CA ASP A 45 -15.66 -25.57 -22.37
C ASP A 45 -15.04 -24.58 -21.39
N SER A 46 -15.53 -24.61 -20.15
CA SER A 46 -14.87 -23.97 -19.02
C SER A 46 -13.73 -24.87 -18.56
N LEU A 47 -12.48 -24.47 -18.77
CA LEU A 47 -11.28 -25.19 -18.30
C LEU A 47 -10.96 -24.93 -16.80
N LEU A 48 -11.96 -24.74 -15.95
CA LEU A 48 -11.77 -24.51 -14.52
C LEU A 48 -12.42 -25.64 -13.69
N PRO A 49 -11.73 -26.21 -12.69
CA PRO A 49 -12.32 -27.20 -11.79
C PRO A 49 -13.44 -26.58 -10.95
N GLN A 50 -14.59 -27.26 -10.87
CA GLN A 50 -15.68 -26.90 -9.93
C GLN A 50 -15.29 -27.20 -8.48
N MET A 51 -15.66 -26.28 -7.57
CA MET A 51 -15.40 -26.38 -6.14
C MET A 51 -16.37 -27.33 -5.39
N PRO A 52 -15.98 -27.85 -4.21
CA PRO A 52 -16.89 -28.55 -3.31
C PRO A 52 -17.74 -27.57 -2.50
N SER A 53 -19.04 -27.87 -2.39
CA SER A 53 -19.98 -27.21 -1.49
C SER A 53 -19.82 -27.77 -0.08
N ASP A 54 -19.12 -27.04 0.80
CA ASP A 54 -19.37 -26.97 2.25
C ASP A 54 -18.16 -26.30 2.94
N LEU A 55 -18.30 -25.05 3.38
CA LEU A 55 -17.37 -24.44 4.34
C LEU A 55 -18.16 -23.88 5.54
N PRO A 56 -17.76 -24.23 6.78
CA PRO A 56 -18.46 -23.81 7.98
C PRO A 56 -18.17 -22.34 8.32
N THR A 57 -19.23 -21.57 8.60
CA THR A 57 -19.17 -20.22 9.15
C THR A 57 -18.83 -20.28 10.64
N ASN A 58 -17.57 -20.03 11.01
CA ASN A 58 -17.21 -19.26 12.22
C ASN A 58 -15.70 -19.10 12.40
N ASN A 59 -15.33 -17.86 12.77
CA ASN A 59 -14.00 -17.31 13.00
C ASN A 59 -13.18 -17.04 11.73
N LEU A 60 -13.54 -15.94 11.06
CA LEU A 60 -12.68 -15.26 10.10
C LEU A 60 -11.38 -14.83 10.81
N PRO A 61 -10.19 -15.13 10.25
CA PRO A 61 -8.96 -14.55 10.77
C PRO A 61 -9.01 -13.02 10.69
N THR A 62 -8.51 -12.33 11.72
CA THR A 62 -8.26 -10.89 11.65
C THR A 62 -7.11 -10.66 10.66
N LEU A 63 -7.44 -10.05 9.52
CA LEU A 63 -6.45 -9.75 8.49
C LEU A 63 -5.65 -8.51 8.88
N PRO A 64 -4.37 -8.42 8.48
CA PRO A 64 -3.64 -7.17 8.55
C PRO A 64 -4.38 -6.11 7.69
N PRO A 65 -4.49 -4.86 8.15
CA PRO A 65 -5.03 -3.79 7.33
C PRO A 65 -4.18 -3.64 6.05
N LEU A 66 -4.72 -3.02 4.99
CA LEU A 66 -3.83 -2.33 4.05
C LEU A 66 -2.90 -1.47 4.89
N SER A 67 -1.60 -1.64 4.70
CA SER A 67 -0.69 -0.55 4.97
C SER A 67 -0.98 0.48 3.87
N ALA A 68 -1.97 1.34 4.08
CA ALA A 68 -2.06 2.59 3.35
C ALA A 68 -0.65 3.21 3.40
N ASN A 69 -0.12 3.63 2.25
CA ASN A 69 1.06 4.48 2.26
C ASN A 69 0.72 5.66 3.17
N PRO A 70 1.40 5.85 4.30
CA PRO A 70 1.00 6.82 5.30
C PRO A 70 1.36 8.25 4.85
N ASN A 71 1.48 8.54 3.56
CA ASN A 71 1.88 9.86 3.10
C ASN A 71 0.76 10.57 2.30
N PRO A 72 -0.08 11.40 2.92
CA PRO A 72 -0.95 12.35 2.24
C PRO A 72 -0.17 13.60 1.75
N ASN A 73 1.05 13.47 1.19
CA ASN A 73 1.74 14.62 0.62
C ASN A 73 0.85 15.23 -0.48
N PRO A 74 0.51 16.54 -0.42
CA PRO A 74 -0.34 17.23 -1.39
C PRO A 74 0.11 17.13 -2.85
N TYR A 75 1.37 16.74 -3.11
CA TYR A 75 1.85 16.49 -4.48
C TYR A 75 1.35 15.18 -5.10
N LEU A 76 0.73 14.32 -4.30
CA LEU A 76 0.37 12.99 -4.70
C LEU A 76 -1.06 12.70 -4.23
N THR A 77 -2.03 13.04 -5.07
CA THR A 77 -3.17 12.13 -5.33
C THR A 77 -2.64 10.83 -5.96
N SER A 78 -1.62 10.21 -5.34
CA SER A 78 -0.99 9.02 -5.87
C SER A 78 -1.96 7.87 -5.67
N ALA A 79 -2.23 7.19 -6.77
CA ALA A 79 -2.86 5.88 -6.82
C ALA A 79 -2.26 4.85 -5.83
N ALA A 80 -1.09 5.12 -5.24
CA ALA A 80 -0.46 4.28 -4.21
C ALA A 80 -1.05 4.45 -2.79
N ILE A 81 -1.76 5.56 -2.52
CA ILE A 81 -2.37 5.85 -1.21
C ILE A 81 -3.87 5.50 -1.28
N VAL A 82 -4.51 6.13 -2.27
CA VAL A 82 -5.88 6.10 -2.76
C VAL A 82 -6.11 5.27 -4.03
N PRO A 83 -6.74 4.08 -4.12
CA PRO A 83 -7.00 3.53 -5.45
C PRO A 83 -7.86 4.47 -6.29
N ASP A 84 -7.40 4.81 -7.49
CA ASP A 84 -8.09 5.55 -8.55
C ASP A 84 -7.67 4.88 -9.87
N PHE A 85 -8.44 3.89 -10.31
CA PHE A 85 -8.10 3.04 -11.45
C PHE A 85 -8.35 3.74 -12.79
N ASN A 86 -9.15 4.81 -12.82
CA ASN A 86 -9.53 5.51 -14.04
C ASN A 86 -8.95 6.93 -14.16
N GLY A 87 -8.31 7.44 -13.11
CA GLY A 87 -7.65 8.75 -13.06
C GLY A 87 -8.65 9.91 -13.02
N ASP A 88 -9.86 9.69 -12.50
CA ASP A 88 -10.91 10.72 -12.44
C ASP A 88 -10.87 11.57 -11.16
N GLY A 89 -9.89 11.32 -10.29
CA GLY A 89 -9.66 12.03 -9.04
C GLY A 89 -10.55 11.55 -7.90
N LYS A 90 -11.38 10.52 -8.10
CA LYS A 90 -12.15 9.88 -7.03
C LYS A 90 -11.52 8.56 -6.63
N THR A 91 -11.72 8.24 -5.37
CA THR A 91 -11.33 6.97 -4.81
C THR A 91 -12.24 5.85 -5.29
N ASP A 92 -11.64 4.91 -6.00
CA ASP A 92 -12.19 3.64 -6.40
C ASP A 92 -12.03 2.57 -5.32
N LYS A 93 -12.60 1.38 -5.54
CA LYS A 93 -12.49 0.26 -4.62
C LYS A 93 -11.88 -0.98 -5.24
N MET A 94 -10.94 -1.57 -4.51
CA MET A 94 -10.43 -2.90 -4.73
C MET A 94 -10.99 -3.83 -3.64
N TRP A 95 -11.57 -4.95 -4.08
CA TRP A 95 -12.13 -5.97 -3.23
C TRP A 95 -11.40 -7.28 -3.43
N VAL A 96 -11.17 -8.00 -2.35
CA VAL A 96 -10.59 -9.33 -2.40
C VAL A 96 -11.53 -10.31 -1.72
N ASN A 97 -11.84 -11.41 -2.39
CA ASN A 97 -12.63 -12.48 -1.82
C ASN A 97 -11.72 -13.46 -1.08
N VAL A 98 -11.88 -13.59 0.25
CA VAL A 98 -10.99 -14.44 1.08
C VAL A 98 -11.14 -15.94 0.80
N GLN A 99 -12.26 -16.36 0.21
CA GLN A 99 -12.55 -17.78 -0.03
C GLN A 99 -12.03 -18.22 -1.39
N THR A 100 -12.27 -17.40 -2.41
CA THR A 100 -11.88 -17.73 -3.78
C THR A 100 -10.50 -17.18 -4.11
N GLY A 101 -10.12 -16.04 -3.54
CA GLY A 101 -8.95 -15.28 -3.96
C GLY A 101 -9.21 -14.35 -5.14
N GLU A 102 -10.47 -14.14 -5.50
CA GLU A 102 -10.84 -13.20 -6.56
C GLU A 102 -10.54 -11.76 -6.15
N ILE A 103 -9.89 -11.02 -7.05
CA ILE A 103 -9.69 -9.58 -6.94
C ILE A 103 -10.70 -8.88 -7.86
N LEU A 104 -11.54 -8.02 -7.30
CA LEU A 104 -12.56 -7.24 -8.00
C LEU A 104 -12.23 -5.75 -7.90
N VAL A 105 -12.13 -5.07 -9.04
CA VAL A 105 -11.97 -3.62 -9.14
C VAL A 105 -13.33 -2.99 -9.40
N ARG A 106 -13.64 -1.90 -8.69
CA ARG A 106 -14.86 -1.10 -8.82
C ARG A 106 -14.52 0.37 -9.00
N LEU A 107 -14.96 0.94 -10.12
CA LEU A 107 -14.93 2.38 -10.33
C LEU A 107 -16.08 3.03 -9.56
N MET A 108 -15.80 4.05 -8.77
CA MET A 108 -16.74 4.65 -7.82
C MET A 108 -17.04 6.12 -8.18
N ASN A 109 -18.27 6.54 -7.90
CA ASN A 109 -18.62 7.97 -7.85
C ASN A 109 -19.60 8.18 -6.69
N GLY A 110 -19.05 8.64 -5.57
CA GLY A 110 -19.69 8.57 -4.26
C GLY A 110 -20.07 7.13 -3.95
N THR A 111 -21.35 6.90 -3.67
CA THR A 111 -21.89 5.57 -3.36
C THR A 111 -22.25 4.71 -4.57
N THR A 112 -22.07 5.23 -5.79
CA THR A 112 -22.45 4.53 -7.03
C THR A 112 -21.26 3.76 -7.60
N VAL A 113 -21.45 2.48 -7.90
CA VAL A 113 -20.50 1.69 -8.71
C VAL A 113 -20.75 1.99 -10.18
N ILE A 114 -19.80 2.64 -10.84
CA ILE A 114 -19.90 3.01 -12.27
C ILE A 114 -19.59 1.79 -13.15
N GLU A 115 -18.54 1.06 -12.79
CA GLU A 115 -18.06 -0.10 -13.54
C GLU A 115 -17.37 -1.06 -12.57
N GLN A 116 -17.39 -2.36 -12.86
CA GLN A 116 -16.61 -3.33 -12.11
C GLN A 116 -16.09 -4.45 -13.01
N ALA A 117 -14.90 -4.97 -12.70
CA ALA A 117 -14.38 -6.17 -13.34
C ALA A 117 -13.47 -6.97 -12.41
N SER A 118 -13.38 -8.27 -12.68
CA SER A 118 -12.48 -9.18 -11.99
C SER A 118 -11.08 -9.12 -12.61
N LEU A 119 -10.05 -8.99 -11.78
CA LEU A 119 -8.63 -9.16 -12.15
C LEU A 119 -8.20 -10.64 -12.10
N GLY A 120 -9.17 -11.54 -11.87
CA GLY A 120 -8.94 -12.96 -11.74
C GLY A 120 -8.78 -13.42 -10.31
N THR A 121 -8.40 -14.68 -10.17
CA THR A 121 -8.36 -15.41 -8.90
C THR A 121 -6.93 -15.80 -8.55
N TYR A 122 -6.50 -15.49 -7.33
CA TYR A 122 -5.15 -15.71 -6.85
C TYR A 122 -5.17 -16.53 -5.55
N ASP A 123 -4.24 -17.47 -5.40
CA ASP A 123 -4.08 -18.17 -4.13
C ASP A 123 -3.51 -17.21 -3.08
N LEU A 124 -4.38 -16.65 -2.23
CA LEU A 124 -4.01 -15.65 -1.21
C LEU A 124 -3.09 -16.18 -0.11
N SER A 125 -2.83 -17.50 -0.07
CA SER A 125 -1.81 -18.06 0.82
C SER A 125 -0.39 -17.89 0.28
N THR A 126 -0.27 -17.63 -1.03
CA THR A 126 1.01 -17.48 -1.71
C THR A 126 1.13 -16.15 -2.45
N TRP A 127 0.04 -15.53 -2.87
CA TRP A 127 0.05 -14.26 -3.59
C TRP A 127 -0.25 -13.07 -2.69
N SER A 128 0.56 -12.03 -2.83
CA SER A 128 0.34 -10.70 -2.27
C SER A 128 0.31 -9.66 -3.38
N TYR A 129 -0.15 -8.45 -3.05
CA TYR A 129 -0.22 -7.34 -4.00
C TYR A 129 0.17 -6.01 -3.36
N LYS A 130 0.55 -5.05 -4.20
CA LYS A 130 0.64 -3.62 -3.90
C LYS A 130 -0.03 -2.85 -5.05
N THR A 131 -0.64 -1.71 -4.73
CA THR A 131 -1.23 -0.78 -5.70
C THR A 131 -0.40 0.48 -5.79
N ALA A 132 -0.15 0.98 -7.00
CA ALA A 132 0.69 2.17 -7.23
C ALA A 132 0.42 2.76 -8.62
N ASP A 133 1.10 3.83 -9.00
CA ASP A 133 1.16 4.29 -10.40
C ASP A 133 2.54 3.93 -10.97
N PHE A 134 2.64 2.86 -11.74
CA PHE A 134 3.93 2.38 -12.25
C PHE A 134 4.39 3.14 -13.50
N ASN A 135 3.48 3.77 -14.24
CA ASN A 135 3.77 4.38 -15.54
C ASN A 135 3.58 5.92 -15.59
N SER A 136 3.18 6.53 -14.48
CA SER A 136 2.88 7.95 -14.32
C SER A 136 1.68 8.45 -15.16
N ASP A 137 0.66 7.60 -15.34
CA ASP A 137 -0.59 7.97 -16.04
C ASP A 137 -1.72 8.42 -15.10
N ASN A 138 -1.43 8.53 -13.80
CA ASN A 138 -2.35 8.83 -12.70
C ASN A 138 -3.43 7.78 -12.46
N LYS A 139 -3.20 6.52 -12.88
CA LYS A 139 -4.10 5.41 -12.59
C LYS A 139 -3.45 4.40 -11.68
N THR A 140 -4.28 3.67 -10.96
CA THR A 140 -3.83 2.59 -10.09
C THR A 140 -3.51 1.32 -10.88
N ASP A 141 -2.25 0.95 -10.83
CA ASP A 141 -1.65 -0.29 -11.31
C ASP A 141 -1.40 -1.28 -10.15
N PHE A 142 -0.97 -2.49 -10.49
CA PHE A 142 -0.62 -3.53 -9.52
C PHE A 142 0.83 -4.00 -9.64
N LEU A 143 1.45 -4.27 -8.50
CA LEU A 143 2.49 -5.29 -8.37
C LEU A 143 1.87 -6.53 -7.71
N LEU A 144 1.81 -7.64 -8.45
CA LEU A 144 1.42 -8.95 -7.92
C LEU A 144 2.67 -9.78 -7.65
N ARG A 145 2.76 -10.38 -6.46
CA ARG A 145 3.91 -11.20 -6.05
C ARG A 145 3.48 -12.55 -5.52
N ASN A 146 4.06 -13.62 -6.05
CA ASN A 146 3.99 -14.93 -5.43
C ASN A 146 5.13 -15.07 -4.41
N GLU A 147 4.78 -15.00 -3.14
CA GLU A 147 5.68 -15.11 -1.99
C GLU A 147 6.25 -16.51 -1.76
N GLN A 148 5.77 -17.54 -2.47
CA GLN A 148 6.33 -18.90 -2.40
C GLN A 148 7.33 -19.17 -3.51
N THR A 149 7.06 -18.72 -4.74
CA THR A 149 7.92 -18.96 -5.92
C THR A 149 8.87 -17.80 -6.21
N GLY A 150 8.60 -16.62 -5.64
CA GLY A 150 9.33 -15.40 -5.90
C GLY A 150 8.93 -14.67 -7.18
N GLU A 151 7.88 -15.13 -7.88
CA GLU A 151 7.36 -14.51 -9.09
C GLU A 151 6.77 -13.13 -8.84
N ASN A 152 6.99 -12.20 -9.78
CA ASN A 152 6.54 -10.82 -9.70
C ASN A 152 5.94 -10.40 -11.03
N VAL A 153 4.80 -9.71 -11.01
CA VAL A 153 4.13 -9.21 -12.21
C VAL A 153 3.69 -7.78 -11.97
N VAL A 154 4.10 -6.86 -12.83
CA VAL A 154 3.52 -5.51 -12.88
C VAL A 154 2.37 -5.53 -13.88
N VAL A 155 1.21 -5.04 -13.46
CA VAL A 155 -0.01 -4.98 -14.26
C VAL A 155 -0.43 -3.52 -14.36
N LEU A 156 -0.34 -2.96 -15.56
CA LEU A 156 -0.81 -1.61 -15.84
C LEU A 156 -2.31 -1.64 -16.15
N MET A 157 -3.08 -0.76 -15.51
CA MET A 157 -4.53 -0.72 -15.59
C MET A 157 -5.04 0.47 -16.41
N ASP A 158 -6.25 0.34 -16.95
CA ASP A 158 -7.02 1.44 -17.55
C ASP A 158 -8.49 1.25 -17.16
N GLY A 159 -8.88 1.89 -16.05
CA GLY A 159 -10.14 1.61 -15.36
C GLY A 159 -10.17 0.16 -14.88
N THR A 160 -11.24 -0.57 -15.21
CA THR A 160 -11.38 -1.97 -14.81
C THR A 160 -10.57 -2.95 -15.67
N ARG A 161 -9.85 -2.47 -16.70
CA ARG A 161 -9.20 -3.31 -17.71
C ARG A 161 -7.69 -3.37 -17.49
N VAL A 162 -7.11 -4.54 -17.76
CA VAL A 162 -5.64 -4.67 -17.89
C VAL A 162 -5.21 -4.06 -19.22
N ALA A 163 -4.47 -2.95 -19.16
CA ALA A 163 -3.90 -2.29 -20.33
C ALA A 163 -2.67 -3.04 -20.85
N SER A 164 -1.77 -3.43 -19.94
CA SER A 164 -0.63 -4.30 -20.24
C SER A 164 -0.10 -4.95 -18.95
N PHE A 165 0.76 -5.95 -19.07
CA PHE A 165 1.45 -6.53 -17.92
C PHE A 165 2.82 -7.06 -18.32
N LEU A 166 3.72 -7.18 -17.35
CA LEU A 166 5.02 -7.83 -17.53
C LEU A 166 5.38 -8.66 -16.30
N THR A 167 5.80 -9.90 -16.53
CA THR A 167 6.47 -10.70 -15.50
C THR A 167 7.91 -10.20 -15.34
N LEU A 168 8.25 -9.76 -14.15
CA LEU A 168 9.62 -9.37 -13.79
C LEU A 168 10.45 -10.58 -13.37
N ASP A 169 11.75 -10.35 -13.17
CA ASP A 169 12.63 -11.38 -12.61
C ASP A 169 12.12 -11.89 -11.25
N ARG A 170 12.37 -13.17 -11.01
CA ARG A 170 12.05 -13.79 -9.72
C ARG A 170 12.97 -13.25 -8.64
N VAL A 171 12.38 -12.90 -7.50
CA VAL A 171 13.11 -12.52 -6.28
C VAL A 171 12.82 -13.54 -5.20
N ASP A 172 13.86 -14.04 -4.55
CA ASP A 172 13.78 -15.05 -3.49
C ASP A 172 12.60 -14.79 -2.51
N PRO A 173 11.82 -15.83 -2.15
CA PRO A 173 10.67 -15.74 -1.24
C PRO A 173 10.90 -15.00 0.07
N GLY A 174 12.14 -15.00 0.60
CA GLY A 174 12.49 -14.30 1.84
C GLY A 174 12.46 -12.77 1.72
N TRP A 175 12.36 -12.23 0.51
CA TRP A 175 12.28 -10.80 0.25
C TRP A 175 10.82 -10.33 0.09
N LYS A 176 10.51 -9.20 0.71
CA LYS A 176 9.26 -8.47 0.61
C LYS A 176 9.44 -7.21 -0.22
N ALA A 177 8.40 -6.85 -0.97
CA ALA A 177 8.38 -5.65 -1.78
C ALA A 177 7.58 -4.55 -1.08
N GLU A 178 8.17 -3.37 -1.01
CA GLU A 178 7.49 -2.09 -0.81
C GLU A 178 7.68 -1.23 -2.07
N ILE A 179 6.90 -0.17 -2.19
CA ILE A 179 6.83 0.66 -3.40
C ILE A 179 7.04 2.13 -3.04
N GLY A 180 7.60 2.89 -3.97
CA GLY A 180 7.80 4.33 -3.85
C GLY A 180 8.46 4.88 -5.11
N ASP A 181 8.53 6.20 -5.24
CA ASP A 181 9.28 6.87 -6.32
C ASP A 181 10.63 7.34 -5.76
N PHE A 182 11.68 6.53 -5.83
CA PHE A 182 12.96 6.86 -5.19
C PHE A 182 13.79 7.84 -6.03
N ASN A 183 13.49 8.00 -7.32
CA ASN A 183 14.27 8.81 -8.26
C ASN A 183 13.59 10.15 -8.64
N GLY A 184 12.31 10.33 -8.31
CA GLY A 184 11.53 11.55 -8.51
C GLY A 184 10.95 11.70 -9.92
N ASP A 185 10.87 10.62 -10.69
CA ASP A 185 10.34 10.62 -12.06
C ASP A 185 8.82 10.37 -12.14
N ARG A 186 8.17 10.22 -10.97
CA ARG A 186 6.74 9.95 -10.76
C ARG A 186 6.28 8.58 -11.22
N LYS A 187 7.20 7.65 -11.42
CA LYS A 187 6.89 6.23 -11.63
C LYS A 187 7.25 5.46 -10.37
N THR A 188 6.55 4.35 -10.17
CA THR A 188 6.75 3.52 -8.99
C THR A 188 7.95 2.59 -9.16
N ASP A 189 8.96 2.79 -8.32
CA ASP A 189 10.07 1.88 -8.08
C ASP A 189 9.72 0.83 -7.00
N ILE A 190 10.57 -0.21 -6.86
CA ILE A 190 10.37 -1.29 -5.89
C ILE A 190 11.53 -1.33 -4.89
N PHE A 191 11.21 -1.19 -3.60
CA PHE A 191 12.12 -1.47 -2.50
C PHE A 191 11.97 -2.92 -2.03
N TRP A 192 13.06 -3.66 -2.08
CA TRP A 192 13.14 -5.05 -1.64
C TRP A 192 13.80 -5.13 -0.27
N ARG A 193 13.17 -5.85 0.65
CA ARG A 193 13.74 -6.13 1.97
C ARG A 193 13.60 -7.60 2.36
N ASN A 194 14.68 -8.20 2.80
CA ASN A 194 14.67 -9.50 3.45
C ASN A 194 14.58 -9.33 4.97
N ASN A 195 13.40 -9.60 5.55
CA ASN A 195 13.18 -9.41 6.99
C ASN A 195 13.93 -10.43 7.87
N THR A 196 14.49 -11.50 7.30
CA THR A 196 15.26 -12.51 8.04
C THR A 196 16.76 -12.24 8.01
N THR A 197 17.28 -11.66 6.93
CA THR A 197 18.72 -11.36 6.78
C THR A 197 19.06 -9.88 6.94
N GLY A 198 18.06 -8.99 6.89
CA GLY A 198 18.23 -7.53 6.94
C GLY A 198 18.74 -6.91 5.65
N GLN A 199 18.88 -7.71 4.58
CA GLN A 199 19.35 -7.22 3.28
C GLN A 199 18.29 -6.36 2.60
N ASN A 200 18.74 -5.33 1.88
CA ASN A 200 17.89 -4.37 1.19
C ASN A 200 18.37 -4.16 -0.24
N ALA A 201 17.45 -3.87 -1.16
CA ALA A 201 17.76 -3.48 -2.53
C ALA A 201 16.68 -2.56 -3.09
N ILE A 202 17.00 -1.78 -4.10
CA ILE A 202 16.03 -1.01 -4.88
C ILE A 202 16.10 -1.46 -6.33
N TRP A 203 14.93 -1.68 -6.91
CA TRP A 203 14.75 -1.76 -8.35
C TRP A 203 14.15 -0.45 -8.83
N GLN A 204 14.90 0.30 -9.62
CA GLN A 204 14.36 1.47 -10.29
C GLN A 204 13.59 1.02 -11.53
N MET A 205 12.39 1.54 -11.70
CA MET A 205 11.43 1.13 -12.72
C MET A 205 11.18 2.24 -13.73
N ASP A 206 10.85 1.85 -14.95
CA ASP A 206 10.27 2.72 -15.98
C ASP A 206 9.05 1.99 -16.56
N GLY A 207 7.87 2.25 -15.99
CA GLY A 207 6.67 1.47 -16.26
C GLY A 207 6.86 0.03 -15.80
N THR A 208 6.79 -0.89 -16.75
CA THR A 208 7.03 -2.32 -16.50
C THR A 208 8.50 -2.72 -16.54
N THR A 209 9.44 -1.82 -16.85
CA THR A 209 10.85 -2.17 -17.09
C THR A 209 11.72 -1.92 -15.87
N VAL A 210 12.53 -2.90 -15.45
CA VAL A 210 13.59 -2.68 -14.45
C VAL A 210 14.78 -1.99 -15.12
N VAL A 211 15.03 -0.72 -14.78
CA VAL A 211 16.13 0.08 -15.34
C VAL A 211 17.44 -0.19 -14.60
N SER A 212 17.36 -0.34 -13.28
CA SER A 212 18.51 -0.67 -12.43
C SER A 212 18.07 -1.52 -11.24
N ALA A 213 18.98 -2.36 -10.74
CA ALA A 213 18.78 -3.16 -9.54
C ALA A 213 20.02 -3.03 -8.65
N THR A 214 19.89 -2.30 -7.54
CA THR A 214 21.01 -1.93 -6.67
C THR A 214 20.80 -2.50 -5.27
N VAL A 215 21.79 -3.24 -4.76
CA VAL A 215 21.81 -3.69 -3.37
C VAL A 215 22.21 -2.52 -2.47
N LEU A 216 21.45 -2.31 -1.40
CA LEU A 216 21.72 -1.29 -0.39
C LEU A 216 22.43 -1.89 0.83
N GLU A 217 22.74 -1.04 1.81
CA GLU A 217 23.25 -1.48 3.10
C GLU A 217 22.30 -2.49 3.77
N THR A 218 22.87 -3.56 4.32
CA THR A 218 22.15 -4.51 5.18
C THR A 218 21.93 -3.88 6.55
N THR A 219 20.69 -3.84 7.01
CA THR A 219 20.33 -3.24 8.30
C THR A 219 20.01 -4.32 9.33
N ASP A 220 19.81 -3.92 10.60
CA ASP A 220 19.23 -4.81 11.61
C ASP A 220 17.86 -5.36 11.14
N VAL A 221 17.58 -6.61 11.48
CA VAL A 221 16.31 -7.30 11.18
C VAL A 221 15.15 -6.78 12.02
N ALA A 222 15.43 -6.18 13.19
CA ALA A 222 14.43 -5.55 14.04
C ALA A 222 13.92 -4.21 13.50
N LEU A 223 14.60 -3.65 12.48
CA LEU A 223 14.16 -2.44 11.79
C LEU A 223 13.01 -2.75 10.83
N THR A 224 11.97 -1.93 10.86
CA THR A 224 10.88 -1.91 9.89
C THR A 224 11.02 -0.66 9.03
N ALA A 225 10.92 -0.81 7.71
CA ALA A 225 10.94 0.29 6.75
C ALA A 225 9.53 0.80 6.48
N THR A 226 9.39 2.12 6.39
CA THR A 226 8.22 2.80 5.83
C THR A 226 8.70 3.75 4.74
N ILE A 227 8.15 3.60 3.54
CA ILE A 227 8.53 4.37 2.36
C ILE A 227 7.68 5.64 2.30
N VAL A 228 8.31 6.82 2.24
CA VAL A 228 7.64 8.11 2.42
C VAL A 228 8.54 9.26 1.96
N ASP A 229 8.01 10.34 1.40
CA ASP A 229 8.80 11.56 1.13
C ASP A 229 8.96 12.36 2.44
N PHE A 230 10.12 12.21 3.09
CA PHE A 230 10.32 12.68 4.46
C PHE A 230 10.88 14.11 4.49
N ASP A 231 11.63 14.52 3.47
CA ASP A 231 12.18 15.89 3.35
C ASP A 231 11.39 16.82 2.38
N GLY A 232 10.38 16.30 1.70
CA GLY A 232 9.52 17.06 0.79
C GLY A 232 10.18 17.36 -0.54
N ASN A 233 11.17 16.57 -0.96
CA ASN A 233 11.90 16.78 -2.22
C ASN A 233 11.22 16.13 -3.44
N GLY A 234 10.10 15.42 -3.23
CA GLY A 234 9.37 14.71 -4.28
C GLY A 234 9.90 13.31 -4.57
N ARG A 235 10.85 12.81 -3.77
CA ARG A 235 11.34 11.43 -3.80
C ARG A 235 10.94 10.71 -2.54
N SER A 236 10.74 9.41 -2.66
CA SER A 236 10.48 8.52 -1.55
C SER A 236 11.75 8.26 -0.77
N ASP A 237 11.72 8.56 0.51
CA ASP A 237 12.72 8.23 1.50
C ASP A 237 12.34 6.95 2.28
N ILE A 238 13.19 6.56 3.23
CA ILE A 238 12.90 5.44 4.13
C ILE A 238 12.96 5.90 5.58
N PHE A 239 11.81 5.87 6.25
CA PHE A 239 11.74 5.95 7.71
C PHE A 239 11.90 4.55 8.29
N TRP A 240 12.98 4.37 9.05
CA TRP A 240 13.29 3.13 9.75
C TRP A 240 12.93 3.22 11.21
N ARG A 241 12.27 2.19 11.72
CA ARG A 241 11.99 2.06 13.14
C ARG A 241 12.35 0.69 13.69
N ASN A 242 13.11 0.67 14.78
CA ASN A 242 13.41 -0.56 15.51
C ASN A 242 12.25 -0.91 16.44
N THR A 243 11.56 -2.01 16.16
CA THR A 243 10.38 -2.43 16.93
C THR A 243 10.71 -3.01 18.30
N THR A 244 11.99 -3.28 18.58
CA THR A 244 12.48 -3.83 19.84
C THR A 244 13.10 -2.77 20.75
N THR A 245 13.79 -1.77 20.18
CA THR A 245 14.47 -0.71 20.96
C THR A 245 13.76 0.63 20.90
N GLY A 246 12.92 0.86 19.89
CA GLY A 246 12.27 2.15 19.67
C GLY A 246 13.14 3.21 18.98
N GLU A 247 14.34 2.84 18.53
CA GLU A 247 15.21 3.72 17.74
C GLU A 247 14.61 4.03 16.37
N ASN A 248 14.82 5.26 15.91
CA ASN A 248 14.32 5.76 14.64
C ASN A 248 15.47 6.30 13.79
N THR A 249 15.42 6.09 12.47
CA THR A 249 16.42 6.59 11.52
C THR A 249 15.72 7.00 10.23
N ALA A 250 16.10 8.13 9.65
CA ALA A 250 15.65 8.53 8.32
C ALA A 250 16.78 8.29 7.30
N TRP A 251 16.45 7.68 6.17
CA TRP A 251 17.33 7.58 5.00
C TRP A 251 16.72 8.44 3.90
N PHE A 252 17.31 9.61 3.66
CA PHE A 252 16.94 10.46 2.53
C PHE A 252 17.54 9.88 1.26
N MET A 253 16.71 9.61 0.27
CA MET A 253 17.07 8.84 -0.92
C MET A 253 17.27 9.75 -2.14
N ASP A 254 18.23 9.39 -2.98
CA ASP A 254 18.41 9.91 -4.33
C ASP A 254 18.64 8.73 -5.27
N GLY A 255 17.53 8.17 -5.77
CA GLY A 255 17.53 6.87 -6.43
C GLY A 255 17.97 5.77 -5.46
N SER A 256 19.10 5.13 -5.74
CA SER A 256 19.67 4.09 -4.87
C SER A 256 20.69 4.61 -3.84
N GLU A 257 21.01 5.90 -3.84
CA GLU A 257 21.92 6.50 -2.87
C GLU A 257 21.16 6.99 -1.63
N ALA A 258 21.72 6.80 -0.44
CA ALA A 258 21.05 7.10 0.82
C ALA A 258 21.92 7.98 1.74
N THR A 259 21.37 9.13 2.16
CA THR A 259 21.93 9.96 3.23
C THR A 259 21.18 9.69 4.53
N LYS A 260 21.90 9.26 5.58
CA LYS A 260 21.28 8.61 6.75
C LYS A 260 21.45 9.44 8.01
N TYR A 261 20.38 9.56 8.78
CA TYR A 261 20.38 10.29 10.04
C TYR A 261 19.60 9.57 11.12
N ASN A 262 20.18 9.47 12.31
CA ASN A 262 19.46 9.01 13.49
C ASN A 262 18.50 10.10 13.96
N LEU A 263 17.27 9.69 14.27
CA LEU A 263 16.26 10.53 14.89
C LEU A 263 16.16 10.19 16.38
N GLN A 264 15.42 10.99 17.13
CA GLN A 264 15.11 10.69 18.52
C GLN A 264 14.37 9.34 18.62
N SER A 265 14.76 8.49 19.57
CA SER A 265 14.06 7.23 19.84
C SER A 265 12.75 7.48 20.60
N GLN A 266 11.79 6.57 20.43
CA GLN A 266 10.52 6.53 21.16
C GLN A 266 10.31 5.14 21.73
N ASP A 267 9.86 5.06 22.98
CA ASP A 267 9.56 3.76 23.60
C ASP A 267 8.65 2.89 22.69
N VAL A 268 8.86 1.57 22.74
CA VAL A 268 8.18 0.61 21.84
C VAL A 268 6.66 0.61 21.98
N SER A 269 6.11 1.10 23.09
CA SER A 269 4.66 1.26 23.29
C SER A 269 4.02 2.36 22.43
N TRP A 270 4.82 3.23 21.81
CA TRP A 270 4.34 4.24 20.88
C TRP A 270 4.19 3.66 19.48
N GLY A 271 3.00 3.64 18.89
CA GLY A 271 2.80 3.50 17.44
C GLY A 271 3.02 4.84 16.73
N TYR A 272 3.00 4.82 15.40
CA TYR A 272 3.12 6.02 14.58
C TYR A 272 2.24 6.01 13.34
N SER A 273 1.88 7.20 12.87
CA SER A 273 1.33 7.49 11.55
C SER A 273 2.09 8.67 10.98
N LEU A 274 2.29 8.69 9.67
CA LEU A 274 3.06 9.74 8.98
C LEU A 274 2.09 10.69 8.28
N GLY A 275 2.39 11.96 8.09
CA GLY A 275 1.52 12.88 7.36
C GLY A 275 1.99 14.33 7.47
N ASP A 276 1.55 15.22 6.59
CA ASP A 276 1.93 16.65 6.64
C ASP A 276 0.97 17.41 7.56
N PHE A 277 1.25 17.47 8.87
CA PHE A 277 0.34 18.10 9.85
C PHE A 277 0.41 19.63 9.82
N ASN A 278 1.45 20.21 9.21
CA ASN A 278 1.69 21.66 9.23
C ASN A 278 1.55 22.34 7.85
N GLY A 279 1.39 21.57 6.77
CA GLY A 279 1.18 22.04 5.40
C GLY A 279 2.46 22.50 4.71
N ASP A 280 3.63 22.04 5.14
CA ASP A 280 4.93 22.43 4.58
C ASP A 280 5.50 21.44 3.55
N LEU A 281 4.74 20.38 3.25
CA LEU A 281 5.02 19.30 2.30
C LEU A 281 6.13 18.34 2.74
N LYS A 282 6.62 18.43 3.98
CA LYS A 282 7.41 17.38 4.61
C LYS A 282 6.49 16.46 5.40
N THR A 283 6.94 15.22 5.54
CA THR A 283 6.24 14.26 6.37
C THR A 283 6.54 14.49 7.85
N ASP A 284 5.50 14.80 8.60
CA ASP A 284 5.47 14.83 10.05
C ASP A 284 5.07 13.45 10.63
N ILE A 285 5.15 13.27 11.95
CA ILE A 285 4.82 12.01 12.63
C ILE A 285 3.80 12.22 13.76
N LEU A 286 2.65 11.56 13.67
CA LEU A 286 1.74 11.35 14.79
C LEU A 286 2.17 10.12 15.58
N TRP A 287 2.50 10.31 16.85
CA TRP A 287 2.84 9.25 17.80
C TRP A 287 1.64 8.94 18.70
N ARG A 288 1.34 7.64 18.84
CA ARG A 288 0.21 7.13 19.63
C ARG A 288 0.68 6.10 20.65
N ASN A 289 0.56 6.38 21.95
CA ASN A 289 0.78 5.35 22.97
C ASN A 289 -0.51 4.57 23.21
N THR A 290 -0.58 3.35 22.70
CA THR A 290 -1.78 2.51 22.79
C THR A 290 -2.04 1.97 24.20
N ALA A 291 -1.04 1.98 25.07
CA ALA A 291 -1.17 1.55 26.47
C ALA A 291 -1.60 2.67 27.42
N THR A 292 -1.20 3.93 27.18
CA THR A 292 -1.53 5.04 28.09
C THR A 292 -2.64 5.95 27.58
N GLY A 293 -2.93 5.92 26.29
CA GLY A 293 -3.87 6.87 25.70
C GLY A 293 -3.26 8.19 25.25
N GLU A 294 -1.95 8.38 25.41
CA GLU A 294 -1.25 9.61 25.05
C GLU A 294 -1.00 9.73 23.54
N ASN A 295 -0.98 10.99 23.08
CA ASN A 295 -0.75 11.38 21.69
C ASN A 295 0.23 12.54 21.63
N LYS A 296 1.07 12.57 20.59
CA LYS A 296 1.90 13.74 20.28
C LYS A 296 2.25 13.78 18.81
N ILE A 297 2.52 14.96 18.29
CA ILE A 297 2.96 15.16 16.90
C ILE A 297 4.39 15.69 16.90
N TRP A 298 5.19 15.14 16.00
CA TRP A 298 6.49 15.66 15.61
C TRP A 298 6.36 16.30 14.24
N THR A 299 6.40 17.63 14.18
CA THR A 299 6.59 18.28 12.90
C THR A 299 8.07 18.25 12.53
N MET A 300 8.36 17.89 11.28
CA MET A 300 9.69 17.57 10.77
C MET A 300 10.18 18.64 9.81
N ASN A 301 11.42 19.08 10.00
CA ASN A 301 12.15 19.87 9.01
C ASN A 301 13.50 19.18 8.74
N GLY A 302 13.49 18.25 7.79
CA GLY A 302 14.56 17.27 7.62
C GLY A 302 14.67 16.39 8.86
N ILE A 303 15.71 16.58 9.67
CA ILE A 303 15.93 15.82 10.91
C ILE A 303 15.54 16.58 12.18
N PHE A 304 15.18 17.86 12.05
CA PHE A 304 14.81 18.69 13.19
C PHE A 304 13.35 18.43 13.56
N VAL A 305 13.12 18.09 14.83
CA VAL A 305 11.82 17.76 15.38
C VAL A 305 11.28 18.94 16.19
N THR A 306 10.04 19.34 15.94
CA THR A 306 9.23 20.12 16.88
C THR A 306 8.14 19.23 17.45
N GLU A 307 8.20 18.95 18.75
CA GLU A 307 7.21 18.11 19.43
C GLU A 307 6.09 18.95 20.05
N GLY A 308 4.84 18.55 19.83
CA GLY A 308 3.70 19.06 20.59
C GLY A 308 2.80 17.93 21.08
N VAL A 309 2.46 17.99 22.37
CA VAL A 309 1.55 17.04 23.02
C VAL A 309 0.13 17.32 22.55
N VAL A 310 -0.57 16.27 22.14
CA VAL A 310 -1.96 16.32 21.68
C VAL A 310 -2.85 15.65 22.72
N LYS A 311 -4.14 16.02 22.75
CA LYS A 311 -5.15 15.45 23.64
C LYS A 311 -5.09 13.91 23.65
N SER A 312 -5.19 13.30 24.83
CA SER A 312 -5.22 11.84 25.00
C SER A 312 -6.61 11.27 24.69
N LEU A 313 -6.64 10.05 24.14
CA LEU A 313 -7.85 9.23 23.99
C LEU A 313 -7.60 7.83 24.53
N GLY A 314 -8.63 7.16 25.07
CA GLY A 314 -8.49 5.83 25.66
C GLY A 314 -7.94 4.77 24.70
N GLU A 315 -7.48 3.64 25.25
CA GLU A 315 -6.80 2.55 24.51
C GLU A 315 -7.60 2.01 23.31
N GLY A 316 -8.94 2.03 23.38
CA GLY A 316 -9.82 1.55 22.32
C GLY A 316 -9.92 2.45 21.07
N TRP A 317 -9.28 3.63 21.09
CA TRP A 317 -9.30 4.59 19.98
C TRP A 317 -8.10 4.41 19.05
N THR A 318 -8.39 4.23 17.76
CA THR A 318 -7.40 4.17 16.68
C THR A 318 -7.50 5.41 15.78
N ALA A 319 -6.35 5.92 15.34
CA ALA A 319 -6.28 7.04 14.41
C ALA A 319 -6.22 6.55 12.96
N LYS A 320 -6.90 7.29 12.08
CA LYS A 320 -6.63 7.42 10.66
C LYS A 320 -6.44 8.90 10.35
N ILE A 321 -5.82 9.20 9.22
CA ILE A 321 -5.39 10.56 8.88
C ILE A 321 -5.76 10.89 7.44
N GLY A 322 -5.97 12.17 7.18
CA GLY A 322 -6.32 12.71 5.86
C GLY A 322 -6.69 14.18 6.01
N ASP A 323 -6.86 14.91 4.91
CA ASP A 323 -7.32 16.30 4.95
C ASP A 323 -8.86 16.32 4.87
N PHE A 324 -9.55 16.64 5.97
CA PHE A 324 -11.02 16.63 6.02
C PHE A 324 -11.64 17.99 5.64
N ASN A 325 -10.83 19.04 5.46
CA ASN A 325 -11.30 20.42 5.28
C ASN A 325 -10.68 21.16 4.06
N THR A 326 -9.78 20.50 3.33
CA THR A 326 -9.02 20.99 2.16
C THR A 326 -8.14 22.20 2.49
N ASP A 327 -7.55 22.26 3.68
CA ASP A 327 -6.60 23.32 4.06
C ASP A 327 -5.13 22.96 3.76
N GLY A 328 -4.89 21.75 3.24
CA GLY A 328 -3.57 21.24 2.87
C GLY A 328 -2.80 20.65 4.06
N LYS A 329 -3.44 20.49 5.22
CA LYS A 329 -2.85 19.87 6.40
C LYS A 329 -3.54 18.55 6.70
N THR A 330 -2.77 17.65 7.30
CA THR A 330 -3.25 16.35 7.74
C THR A 330 -4.05 16.49 9.01
N ASP A 331 -5.30 16.07 8.97
CA ASP A 331 -6.20 15.97 10.11
C ASP A 331 -6.24 14.54 10.67
N ILE A 332 -6.94 14.35 11.80
CA ILE A 332 -7.05 13.04 12.46
C ILE A 332 -8.50 12.62 12.63
N PHE A 333 -8.84 11.46 12.08
CA PHE A 333 -10.08 10.76 12.34
C PHE A 333 -9.85 9.64 13.36
N TRP A 334 -10.53 9.72 14.49
CA TRP A 334 -10.48 8.72 15.55
C TRP A 334 -11.72 7.85 15.53
N HIS A 335 -11.50 6.54 15.64
CA HIS A 335 -12.55 5.54 15.72
C HIS A 335 -12.32 4.60 16.89
N ASN A 336 -13.37 4.28 17.62
CA ASN A 336 -13.39 3.21 18.60
C ASN A 336 -14.25 2.05 18.09
N ALA A 337 -13.61 0.99 17.60
CA ALA A 337 -14.32 -0.16 17.03
C ALA A 337 -15.19 -0.93 18.04
N THR A 338 -14.92 -0.78 19.34
CA THR A 338 -15.66 -1.47 20.42
C THR A 338 -16.93 -0.72 20.80
N THR A 339 -16.88 0.62 20.87
CA THR A 339 -18.05 1.45 21.21
C THR A 339 -18.79 1.97 19.98
N GLY A 340 -18.14 1.97 18.83
CA GLY A 340 -18.61 2.57 17.58
C GLY A 340 -18.48 4.10 17.53
N GLU A 341 -17.89 4.73 18.55
CA GLU A 341 -17.74 6.19 18.62
C GLU A 341 -16.69 6.72 17.65
N ASN A 342 -16.90 7.96 17.19
CA ASN A 342 -16.05 8.62 16.20
C ASN A 342 -15.83 10.08 16.58
N THR A 343 -14.62 10.62 16.35
CA THR A 343 -14.34 12.06 16.45
C THR A 343 -13.32 12.46 15.40
N ALA A 344 -13.49 13.65 14.82
CA ALA A 344 -12.51 14.25 13.90
C ALA A 344 -11.84 15.45 14.57
N TRP A 345 -10.53 15.55 14.40
CA TRP A 345 -9.68 16.65 14.85
C TRP A 345 -9.04 17.30 13.64
N LEU A 346 -9.43 18.54 13.36
CA LEU A 346 -8.76 19.36 12.37
C LEU A 346 -7.50 19.94 12.99
N MET A 347 -6.38 19.83 12.29
CA MET A 347 -5.05 20.10 12.84
C MET A 347 -4.43 21.38 12.27
N ASP A 348 -3.56 22.00 13.04
CA ASP A 348 -2.68 23.08 12.60
C ASP A 348 -1.30 22.87 13.24
N GLY A 349 -0.47 22.09 12.55
CA GLY A 349 0.76 21.53 13.10
C GLY A 349 0.46 20.66 14.31
N THR A 350 0.98 21.07 15.48
CA THR A 350 0.78 20.31 16.72
C THR A 350 -0.47 20.70 17.51
N SER A 351 -1.32 21.58 16.97
CA SER A 351 -2.51 22.09 17.66
C SER A 351 -3.80 21.57 17.02
N ILE A 352 -4.82 21.30 17.84
CA ILE A 352 -6.18 21.01 17.33
C ILE A 352 -6.87 22.35 17.06
N SER A 353 -7.14 22.65 15.79
CA SER A 353 -7.84 23.88 15.37
C SER A 353 -9.35 23.77 15.59
N SER A 354 -9.91 22.57 15.41
CA SER A 354 -11.32 22.24 15.64
C SER A 354 -11.47 20.74 15.98
N GLU A 355 -12.39 20.37 16.85
CA GLU A 355 -12.77 18.98 17.07
C GLU A 355 -14.28 18.83 17.25
N ALA A 356 -14.85 17.71 16.78
CA ALA A 356 -16.21 17.31 17.13
C ALA A 356 -16.38 15.79 17.13
N PHE A 357 -17.23 15.31 18.04
CA PHE A 357 -17.77 13.96 17.94
C PHE A 357 -18.69 13.86 16.71
N LEU A 358 -18.51 12.78 15.97
CA LEU A 358 -19.30 12.41 14.80
C LEU A 358 -20.34 11.35 15.19
N PRO A 359 -21.33 11.04 14.32
CA PRO A 359 -22.27 9.96 14.58
C PRO A 359 -21.55 8.66 14.97
N SER A 360 -22.09 7.89 15.91
CA SER A 360 -21.56 6.56 16.24
C SER A 360 -22.09 5.51 15.27
N ASN A 361 -21.27 4.50 14.98
CA ASN A 361 -21.67 3.30 14.26
C ASN A 361 -22.04 2.18 15.22
N THR A 362 -22.65 1.11 14.72
CA THR A 362 -22.70 -0.16 15.44
C THR A 362 -21.26 -0.67 15.66
N PRO A 363 -20.92 -1.27 16.82
CA PRO A 363 -19.61 -1.87 17.03
C PRO A 363 -19.24 -2.87 15.93
N GLY A 364 -17.97 -2.88 15.52
CA GLY A 364 -17.45 -3.78 14.48
C GLY A 364 -17.40 -3.21 13.06
N TYR A 365 -17.96 -2.02 12.81
CA TYR A 365 -17.71 -1.30 11.57
C TYR A 365 -16.23 -0.93 11.43
N THR A 366 -15.70 -1.03 10.22
CA THR A 366 -14.33 -0.67 9.88
C THR A 366 -14.32 0.51 8.91
N ALA A 367 -13.42 1.46 9.14
CA ALA A 367 -13.26 2.64 8.31
C ALA A 367 -12.11 2.47 7.31
N SER A 368 -12.30 2.94 6.09
CA SER A 368 -11.26 3.25 5.09
C SER A 368 -11.46 4.69 4.65
N LEU A 369 -10.38 5.37 4.27
CA LEU A 369 -10.41 6.78 3.89
C LEU A 369 -10.14 6.95 2.40
N GLY A 370 -10.65 8.03 1.81
CA GLY A 370 -10.40 8.41 0.42
C GLY A 370 -11.40 9.49 0.00
N ASP A 371 -11.09 10.28 -1.03
CA ASP A 371 -12.06 11.22 -1.61
C ASP A 371 -12.97 10.46 -2.58
N PHE A 372 -14.15 10.01 -2.13
CA PHE A 372 -15.05 9.21 -2.96
C PHE A 372 -15.89 10.06 -3.91
N ASN A 373 -15.95 11.39 -3.70
CA ASN A 373 -16.90 12.27 -4.37
C ASN A 373 -16.21 13.33 -5.27
N GLY A 374 -14.91 13.53 -5.11
CA GLY A 374 -14.05 14.41 -5.90
C GLY A 374 -14.08 15.87 -5.46
N ASP A 375 -14.45 16.16 -4.21
CA ASP A 375 -14.47 17.53 -3.68
C ASP A 375 -13.14 17.97 -3.03
N GLY A 376 -12.14 17.09 -3.01
CA GLY A 376 -10.82 17.34 -2.43
C GLY A 376 -10.77 17.16 -0.91
N LYS A 377 -11.83 16.62 -0.29
CA LYS A 377 -11.85 16.26 1.13
C LYS A 377 -11.76 14.75 1.28
N THR A 378 -11.12 14.33 2.36
CA THR A 378 -11.05 12.93 2.73
C THR A 378 -12.40 12.46 3.25
N ASP A 379 -13.04 11.52 2.59
CA ASP A 379 -14.29 10.90 3.04
C ASP A 379 -14.01 9.60 3.83
N VAL A 380 -15.03 9.07 4.51
CA VAL A 380 -14.95 7.81 5.26
C VAL A 380 -15.85 6.76 4.65
N TYR A 381 -15.27 5.68 4.12
CA TYR A 381 -16.00 4.49 3.72
C TYR A 381 -16.06 3.50 4.88
N TRP A 382 -17.27 3.11 5.23
CA TRP A 382 -17.60 2.21 6.32
C TRP A 382 -18.04 0.86 5.81
N ARG A 383 -17.46 -0.20 6.38
CA ARG A 383 -17.88 -1.58 6.14
C ARG A 383 -18.15 -2.33 7.44
N ASP A 384 -19.32 -2.95 7.51
CA ASP A 384 -19.59 -4.04 8.43
C ASP A 384 -19.30 -5.37 7.72
N GLN A 385 -18.17 -5.98 8.07
CA GLN A 385 -17.74 -7.23 7.47
C GLN A 385 -18.70 -8.38 7.76
N GLN A 386 -19.46 -8.36 8.86
CA GLN A 386 -20.35 -9.48 9.24
C GLN A 386 -21.64 -9.47 8.42
N THR A 387 -22.17 -8.29 8.12
CA THR A 387 -23.44 -8.14 7.40
C THR A 387 -23.27 -7.80 5.93
N GLY A 388 -22.08 -7.35 5.52
CA GLY A 388 -21.82 -6.80 4.17
C GLY A 388 -22.45 -5.42 3.98
N ALA A 389 -22.87 -4.74 5.05
CA ALA A 389 -23.41 -3.39 4.96
C ALA A 389 -22.28 -2.38 4.75
N ASP A 390 -22.44 -1.56 3.73
CA ASP A 390 -21.49 -0.53 3.35
C ASP A 390 -22.16 0.85 3.26
N LYS A 391 -21.42 1.90 3.62
CA LYS A 391 -21.85 3.30 3.51
C LYS A 391 -20.66 4.24 3.42
N ILE A 392 -20.89 5.43 2.90
CA ILE A 392 -19.88 6.50 2.82
C ILE A 392 -20.37 7.67 3.67
N TRP A 393 -19.46 8.25 4.45
CA TRP A 393 -19.61 9.57 5.02
C TRP A 393 -18.80 10.54 4.20
N THR A 394 -19.48 11.45 3.49
CA THR A 394 -18.80 12.60 2.91
C THR A 394 -18.50 13.61 4.00
N MET A 395 -17.27 14.11 4.04
CA MET A 395 -16.77 14.96 5.13
C MET A 395 -16.73 16.44 4.74
N ASP A 396 -17.09 17.32 5.66
CA ASP A 396 -16.86 18.77 5.57
C ASP A 396 -16.30 19.26 6.91
N GLY A 397 -14.98 19.14 7.06
CA GLY A 397 -14.28 19.30 8.32
C GLY A 397 -14.77 18.30 9.36
N THR A 398 -15.51 18.77 10.36
CA THR A 398 -16.07 17.94 11.44
C THR A 398 -17.55 17.60 11.24
N ILE A 399 -18.07 17.73 10.02
CA ILE A 399 -19.44 17.37 9.65
C ILE A 399 -19.38 16.13 8.74
N ALA A 400 -20.14 15.09 9.09
CA ALA A 400 -20.27 13.87 8.30
C ALA A 400 -21.69 13.74 7.72
N THR A 401 -21.80 13.53 6.41
CA THR A 401 -23.07 13.22 5.74
C THR A 401 -23.09 11.79 5.26
N GLU A 402 -23.98 10.97 5.82
CA GLU A 402 -24.07 9.56 5.50
C GLU A 402 -24.90 9.28 4.26
N THR A 403 -24.36 8.47 3.35
CA THR A 403 -25.08 7.86 2.23
C THR A 403 -24.79 6.36 2.18
N ALA A 404 -25.83 5.54 2.14
CA ALA A 404 -25.69 4.08 2.04
C ALA A 404 -25.26 3.65 0.64
N ILE A 405 -24.47 2.58 0.53
CA ILE A 405 -24.28 1.85 -0.73
C ILE A 405 -25.58 1.10 -1.03
N ALA A 406 -26.00 1.09 -2.30
CA ALA A 406 -27.24 0.43 -2.72
C ALA A 406 -27.18 -1.07 -2.42
N ASP A 407 -28.32 -1.66 -2.04
CA ASP A 407 -28.39 -3.10 -1.71
C ASP A 407 -27.92 -4.01 -2.85
N ALA A 408 -28.09 -3.58 -4.11
CA ALA A 408 -27.63 -4.30 -5.28
C ALA A 408 -26.10 -4.34 -5.43
N ASP A 409 -25.39 -3.38 -4.81
CA ASP A 409 -23.94 -3.23 -4.91
C ASP A 409 -23.21 -3.80 -3.69
N LYS A 410 -23.93 -4.19 -2.62
CA LYS A 410 -23.34 -4.79 -1.42
C LYS A 410 -22.64 -6.10 -1.75
N LEU A 411 -21.42 -6.23 -1.24
CA LEU A 411 -20.66 -7.48 -1.31
C LEU A 411 -20.79 -8.24 0.00
N THR A 412 -20.90 -9.56 -0.12
CA THR A 412 -21.03 -10.50 0.99
C THR A 412 -19.79 -10.51 1.91
N PRO A 413 -19.91 -11.04 3.15
CA PRO A 413 -18.84 -11.06 4.16
C PRO A 413 -17.51 -11.71 3.78
N GLU A 414 -17.44 -12.48 2.70
CA GLU A 414 -16.18 -13.03 2.19
C GLU A 414 -15.36 -12.00 1.39
N TRP A 415 -15.99 -10.92 0.93
CA TRP A 415 -15.30 -9.82 0.28
C TRP A 415 -14.80 -8.83 1.31
N TYR A 416 -13.54 -8.45 1.23
CA TYR A 416 -13.01 -7.35 2.02
C TYR A 416 -12.38 -6.32 1.08
N THR A 417 -12.57 -5.06 1.43
CA THR A 417 -11.76 -3.94 0.98
C THR A 417 -10.95 -3.52 2.17
N ALA A 418 -9.83 -2.87 1.94
CA ALA A 418 -9.14 -2.20 3.02
C ALA A 418 -9.16 -0.68 2.87
#